data_AF-A0A7S0W0K0-F1
#
_entry.id   AF-A0A7S0W0K0-F1
#
_cell.length_a   1.000
_cell.length_b   1.000
_cell.length_c   1.000
_cell.angle_alpha   90.00
_cell.angle_beta   90.00
_cell.angle_gamma   90.00
#
_symmetry.space_group_name_H-M   'P 1'
#
loop_
_entity.id
_entity.type
_entity.pdbx_description
1 polymer ?
#
loop_
_entity_poly.entity_id
_entity_poly.type
_entity_poly.pdbx_seq_one_letter_code
_entity_poly.pdbx_strand_id
1 'polypeptide(L)'
;GGLALAEMVSLCVAPYISSPHPSVRVQAARTCLGLMVPPLGTLPRRSKLEEDVVTTLQQLLQASVSDPDPAVRGAIWAGIRPVHYPYISSRPATELLLMGLNDQSFEVREKALIVSGQISMLNPACVVPHLREHLTV
;
A
#
# COMPACT_ATOMS: atom_id res chain seq x y z
N GLY A 1 18.77 -11.34 -8.38
CA GLY A 1 18.81 -10.37 -7.27
C GLY A 1 17.48 -9.64 -7.19
N GLY A 2 17.08 -9.11 -6.03
CA GLY A 2 15.72 -8.60 -5.76
C GLY A 2 15.12 -7.58 -6.75
N LEU A 3 15.94 -6.92 -7.57
CA LEU A 3 15.47 -6.06 -8.68
C LEU A 3 14.64 -6.84 -9.71
N ALA A 4 15.07 -8.06 -10.08
CA ALA A 4 14.35 -8.92 -11.02
C ALA A 4 13.01 -9.43 -10.46
N LEU A 5 12.86 -9.48 -9.13
CA LEU A 5 11.62 -9.89 -8.48
C LEU A 5 10.58 -8.76 -8.51
N ALA A 6 11.00 -7.51 -8.27
CA ALA A 6 10.11 -6.36 -8.36
C ALA A 6 9.57 -6.16 -9.79
N GLU A 7 10.40 -6.34 -10.81
CA GLU A 7 9.99 -6.29 -12.22
C GLU A 7 8.97 -7.39 -12.56
N MET A 8 9.26 -8.64 -12.16
CA MET A 8 8.33 -9.76 -12.35
C MET A 8 6.98 -9.52 -11.66
N VAL A 9 6.98 -8.91 -10.48
CA VAL A 9 5.75 -8.62 -9.73
C VAL A 9 4.87 -7.60 -10.46
N SER A 10 5.47 -6.49 -10.89
CA SER A 10 4.74 -5.43 -11.59
C SER A 10 4.17 -5.90 -12.92
N LEU A 11 4.87 -6.82 -13.63
CA LEU A 11 4.41 -7.36 -14.90
C LEU A 11 3.44 -8.54 -14.78
N CYS A 12 3.71 -9.48 -13.87
CA CYS A 12 3.01 -10.77 -13.87
C CYS A 12 1.96 -10.91 -12.76
N VAL A 13 2.07 -10.15 -11.67
CA VAL A 13 1.22 -10.33 -10.49
C VAL A 13 0.22 -9.20 -10.34
N ALA A 14 0.62 -7.96 -10.65
CA ALA A 14 -0.25 -6.78 -10.55
C ALA A 14 -1.62 -6.93 -11.28
N PRO A 15 -1.72 -7.58 -12.47
CA PRO A 15 -3.02 -7.78 -13.13
C PRO A 15 -4.03 -8.58 -12.30
N TYR A 16 -3.55 -9.46 -11.41
CA TYR A 16 -4.42 -10.30 -10.58
C TYR A 16 -5.00 -9.57 -9.37
N ILE A 17 -4.58 -8.33 -9.09
CA ILE A 17 -5.24 -7.45 -8.10
C ILE A 17 -6.71 -7.22 -8.47
N SER A 18 -7.06 -7.29 -9.76
CA SER A 18 -8.44 -7.13 -10.25
C SER A 18 -9.13 -8.45 -10.58
N SER A 19 -8.64 -9.58 -10.06
CA SER A 19 -9.23 -10.90 -10.32
C SER A 19 -10.68 -10.99 -9.83
N PRO A 20 -11.59 -11.70 -10.54
CA PRO A 20 -12.96 -11.92 -10.06
C PRO A 20 -13.01 -12.72 -8.75
N HIS A 21 -11.97 -13.49 -8.44
CA HIS A 21 -11.92 -14.34 -7.25
C HIS A 21 -11.20 -13.63 -6.08
N PRO A 22 -11.86 -13.41 -4.93
CA PRO A 22 -11.22 -12.73 -3.80
C PRO A 22 -9.97 -13.43 -3.29
N SER A 23 -9.95 -14.76 -3.28
CA SER A 23 -8.77 -15.55 -2.88
C SER A 23 -7.55 -15.26 -3.75
N VAL A 24 -7.75 -15.06 -5.06
CA VAL A 24 -6.67 -14.69 -6.00
C VAL A 24 -6.19 -13.28 -5.72
N ARG A 25 -7.09 -12.33 -5.48
CA ARG A 25 -6.72 -10.94 -5.12
C ARG A 25 -5.90 -10.88 -3.83
N VAL A 26 -6.27 -11.66 -2.81
CA VAL A 26 -5.49 -11.78 -1.56
C VAL A 26 -4.07 -12.27 -1.84
N GLN A 27 -3.91 -13.32 -2.65
CA GLN A 27 -2.58 -13.86 -2.96
C GLN A 27 -1.77 -12.92 -3.84
N ALA A 28 -2.41 -12.24 -4.80
CA ALA A 28 -1.78 -11.21 -5.60
C ALA A 28 -1.23 -10.09 -4.71
N ALA A 29 -2.05 -9.55 -3.79
CA ALA A 29 -1.63 -8.52 -2.84
C ALA A 29 -0.43 -8.96 -1.99
N ARG A 30 -0.50 -10.16 -1.39
CA ARG A 30 0.58 -10.71 -0.57
C ARG A 30 1.87 -10.90 -1.35
N THR A 31 1.76 -11.41 -2.57
CA THR A 31 2.91 -11.65 -3.46
C THR A 31 3.53 -10.32 -3.87
N CYS A 32 2.70 -9.36 -4.29
CA CYS A 32 3.12 -8.03 -4.67
C CYS A 32 3.92 -7.36 -3.55
N LEU A 33 3.32 -7.26 -2.35
CA LEU A 33 3.94 -6.62 -1.20
C LEU A 33 5.09 -7.45 -0.62
N GLY A 34 5.10 -8.76 -0.79
CA GLY A 34 6.19 -9.63 -0.33
C GLY A 34 7.46 -9.50 -1.15
N LEU A 35 7.32 -9.25 -2.45
CA LEU A 35 8.42 -9.28 -3.42
C LEU A 35 8.87 -7.89 -3.90
N MET A 36 8.06 -6.84 -3.74
CA MET A 36 8.47 -5.44 -3.98
C MET A 36 9.38 -4.90 -2.86
N VAL A 37 10.45 -5.62 -2.57
CA VAL A 37 11.48 -5.22 -1.61
C VAL A 37 12.77 -4.98 -2.39
N PRO A 38 13.25 -3.73 -2.51
CA PRO A 38 14.56 -3.47 -3.09
C PRO A 38 15.63 -4.24 -2.32
N PRO A 39 16.52 -4.98 -3.00
CA PRO A 39 17.49 -5.86 -2.34
C PRO A 39 18.52 -5.10 -1.48
N LEU A 40 18.74 -3.81 -1.75
CA LEU A 40 19.64 -2.93 -1.00
C LEU A 40 19.11 -1.49 -1.06
N GLY A 41 18.53 -0.98 0.03
CA GLY A 41 18.14 0.43 0.15
C GLY A 41 17.00 0.88 -0.78
N THR A 42 16.98 2.15 -1.17
CA THR A 42 15.96 2.72 -2.07
C THR A 42 16.28 2.41 -3.53
N LEU A 43 15.25 2.16 -4.34
CA LEU A 43 15.37 2.07 -5.79
C LEU A 43 16.03 3.34 -6.38
N PRO A 44 16.78 3.22 -7.50
CA PRO A 44 17.31 4.38 -8.19
C PRO A 44 16.19 5.34 -8.58
N ARG A 45 16.34 6.61 -8.20
CA ARG A 45 15.33 7.64 -8.47
C ARG A 45 15.11 7.80 -9.97
N ARG A 46 13.84 7.94 -10.38
CA ARG A 46 13.38 8.09 -11.78
C ARG A 46 13.78 6.91 -12.67
N SER A 47 13.96 5.72 -12.08
CA SER A 47 14.11 4.50 -12.86
C SER A 47 12.73 3.94 -13.23
N LYS A 48 12.66 3.25 -14.37
CA LYS A 48 11.44 2.54 -14.79
C LYS A 48 10.91 1.60 -13.69
N LEU A 49 11.83 0.94 -13.00
CA LEU A 49 11.49 0.05 -11.90
C LEU A 49 10.86 0.78 -10.70
N GLU A 50 11.34 1.97 -10.36
CA GLU A 50 10.71 2.80 -9.31
C GLU A 50 9.29 3.20 -9.73
N GLU A 51 9.09 3.63 -10.97
CA GLU A 51 7.77 4.01 -11.49
C GLU A 51 6.78 2.84 -11.47
N ASP A 52 7.23 1.65 -11.84
CA ASP A 52 6.41 0.43 -11.84
C ASP A 52 6.04 0.00 -10.42
N VAL A 53 6.97 0.11 -9.47
CA VAL A 53 6.72 -0.15 -8.05
C VAL A 53 5.73 0.86 -7.47
N VAL A 54 5.92 2.16 -7.73
CA VAL A 54 4.99 3.21 -7.27
C VAL A 54 3.60 2.98 -7.84
N THR A 55 3.50 2.65 -9.14
CA THR A 55 2.23 2.36 -9.82
C THR A 55 1.53 1.16 -9.19
N THR A 56 2.27 0.07 -8.95
CA THR A 56 1.71 -1.15 -8.34
C THR A 56 1.25 -0.89 -6.90
N LEU A 57 2.02 -0.12 -6.12
CA LEU A 57 1.64 0.27 -4.76
C LEU A 57 0.40 1.18 -4.73
N GLN A 58 0.25 2.09 -5.70
CA GLN A 58 -0.96 2.90 -5.84
C GLN A 58 -2.19 2.05 -6.17
N GLN A 59 -2.06 1.07 -7.07
CA GLN A 59 -3.14 0.13 -7.37
C GLN A 59 -3.55 -0.69 -6.13
N LEU A 60 -2.58 -1.14 -5.34
CA LEU A 60 -2.84 -1.83 -4.08
C LEU A 60 -3.52 -0.92 -3.07
N LEU A 61 -3.08 0.33 -2.89
CA LEU A 61 -3.74 1.27 -1.98
C LEU A 61 -5.18 1.57 -2.42
N GLN A 62 -5.43 1.72 -3.71
CA GLN A 62 -6.78 1.90 -4.23
C GLN A 62 -7.66 0.69 -3.90
N ALA A 63 -7.16 -0.53 -4.16
CA ALA A 63 -7.86 -1.76 -3.80
C ALA A 63 -8.06 -1.90 -2.28
N SER A 64 -7.13 -1.40 -1.47
CA SER A 64 -7.20 -1.47 0.00
C SER A 64 -8.37 -0.69 0.61
N VAL A 65 -8.97 0.24 -0.15
CA VAL A 65 -10.13 1.04 0.29
C VAL A 65 -11.39 0.76 -0.53
N SER A 66 -11.28 0.16 -1.72
CA SER A 66 -12.42 -0.08 -2.61
C SER A 66 -12.80 -1.54 -2.80
N ASP A 67 -11.96 -2.52 -2.41
CA ASP A 67 -12.30 -3.94 -2.60
C ASP A 67 -13.52 -4.31 -1.73
N PRO A 68 -14.54 -4.99 -2.29
CA PRO A 68 -15.71 -5.38 -1.51
C PRO A 68 -15.38 -6.38 -0.40
N ASP A 69 -14.32 -7.19 -0.55
CA ASP A 69 -13.95 -8.22 0.41
C ASP A 69 -12.97 -7.66 1.48
N PRO A 70 -13.37 -7.63 2.77
CA PRO A 70 -12.50 -7.16 3.84
C PRO A 70 -11.22 -7.98 4.00
N ALA A 71 -11.19 -9.24 3.58
CA ALA A 71 -9.99 -10.06 3.62
C ALA A 71 -8.93 -9.56 2.61
N VAL A 72 -9.36 -9.05 1.45
CA VAL A 72 -8.44 -8.44 0.46
C VAL A 72 -7.89 -7.14 1.02
N ARG A 73 -8.76 -6.25 1.50
CA ARG A 73 -8.34 -4.97 2.10
C ARG A 73 -7.37 -5.20 3.26
N GLY A 74 -7.72 -6.10 4.19
CA GLY A 74 -6.89 -6.46 5.33
C GLY A 74 -5.55 -7.08 4.95
N ALA A 75 -5.50 -7.91 3.89
CA ALA A 75 -4.26 -8.49 3.40
C ALA A 75 -3.31 -7.43 2.82
N ILE A 76 -3.84 -6.44 2.11
CA ILE A 76 -3.04 -5.32 1.58
C ILE A 76 -2.46 -4.53 2.75
N TRP A 77 -3.30 -4.06 3.68
CA TRP A 77 -2.84 -3.28 4.83
C TRP A 77 -1.80 -4.02 5.68
N ALA A 78 -2.01 -5.32 5.93
CA ALA A 78 -1.05 -6.16 6.67
C ALA A 78 0.28 -6.37 5.93
N GLY A 79 0.28 -6.28 4.60
CA GLY A 79 1.48 -6.45 3.78
C GLY A 79 2.35 -5.20 3.66
N ILE A 80 1.83 -4.01 3.99
CA ILE A 80 2.60 -2.76 3.91
C ILE A 80 3.67 -2.74 5.02
N ARG A 81 4.93 -2.47 4.65
CA ARG A 81 6.10 -2.46 5.52
C ARG A 81 6.89 -1.16 5.35
N PRO A 82 7.82 -0.83 6.26
CA PRO A 82 8.61 0.41 6.20
C PRO A 82 9.34 0.65 4.88
N VAL A 83 9.76 -0.42 4.21
CA VAL A 83 10.41 -0.34 2.89
C VAL A 83 9.50 0.25 1.80
N HIS A 84 8.18 0.19 1.97
CA HIS A 84 7.22 0.74 1.01
C HIS A 84 6.91 2.23 1.27
N TYR A 85 7.08 2.72 2.50
CA TYR A 85 6.62 4.06 2.90
C TYR A 85 7.15 5.21 2.03
N PRO A 86 8.42 5.23 1.59
CA PRO A 86 8.91 6.28 0.70
C PRO A 86 8.15 6.38 -0.65
N TYR A 87 7.52 5.29 -1.07
CA TYR A 87 6.80 5.20 -2.35
C TYR A 87 5.30 5.51 -2.23
N ILE A 88 4.78 5.61 -1.00
CA ILE A 88 3.35 5.87 -0.71
C ILE A 88 3.13 7.12 0.15
N SER A 89 4.11 8.02 0.23
CA SER A 89 4.00 9.29 0.96
C SER A 89 3.55 10.48 0.09
N SER A 90 3.21 10.24 -1.18
CA SER A 90 2.69 11.27 -2.08
C SER A 90 1.27 11.69 -1.66
N ARG A 91 0.84 12.91 -2.01
CA ARG A 91 -0.48 13.41 -1.65
C ARG A 91 -1.64 12.46 -2.05
N PRO A 92 -1.72 11.95 -3.30
CA PRO A 92 -2.78 11.02 -3.69
C PRO A 92 -2.75 9.71 -2.88
N ALA A 93 -1.55 9.19 -2.58
CA ALA A 93 -1.41 8.01 -1.74
C ALA A 93 -1.89 8.30 -0.31
N THR A 94 -1.53 9.45 0.27
CA THR A 94 -1.98 9.82 1.61
C THR A 94 -3.50 10.00 1.72
N GLU A 95 -4.18 10.46 0.67
CA GLU A 95 -5.65 10.53 0.67
C GLU A 95 -6.28 9.12 0.77
N LEU A 96 -5.73 8.12 0.07
CA LEU A 96 -6.16 6.73 0.20
C LEU A 96 -5.85 6.17 1.60
N LEU A 97 -4.73 6.56 2.21
CA LEU A 97 -4.41 6.12 3.56
C LEU A 97 -5.47 6.58 4.58
N LEU A 98 -5.88 7.85 4.45
CA LEU A 98 -6.89 8.46 5.31
C LEU A 98 -8.28 7.85 5.09
N MET A 99 -8.62 7.46 3.85
CA MET A 99 -9.85 6.70 3.60
C MET A 99 -9.85 5.36 4.36
N GLY A 100 -8.71 4.68 4.44
CA GLY A 100 -8.58 3.42 5.19
C GLY A 100 -8.87 3.54 6.70
N LEU A 101 -8.69 4.73 7.29
CA LEU A 101 -9.05 4.98 8.70
C LEU A 101 -10.56 4.87 8.95
N ASN A 102 -11.38 4.96 7.90
CA ASN A 102 -12.84 4.87 7.95
C ASN A 102 -13.37 3.54 7.42
N ASP A 103 -12.53 2.50 7.31
CA ASP A 103 -12.98 1.19 6.85
C ASP A 103 -14.08 0.62 7.76
N GLN A 104 -14.99 -0.17 7.21
CA GLN A 104 -16.06 -0.83 7.97
C GLN A 104 -15.50 -1.88 8.96
N SER A 105 -14.39 -2.55 8.60
CA SER A 105 -13.72 -3.53 9.45
C SER A 105 -12.77 -2.85 10.44
N PHE A 106 -12.94 -3.15 11.73
CA PHE A 106 -12.03 -2.65 12.78
C PHE A 106 -10.58 -3.07 12.55
N GLU A 107 -10.35 -4.31 12.15
CA GLU A 107 -8.99 -4.84 11.90
C GLU A 107 -8.30 -4.09 10.75
N VAL A 108 -9.07 -3.63 9.76
CA VAL A 108 -8.54 -2.80 8.67
C VAL A 108 -8.21 -1.40 9.17
N ARG A 109 -9.12 -0.77 9.94
CA ARG A 109 -8.90 0.56 10.52
C ARG A 109 -7.64 0.60 11.40
N GLU A 110 -7.44 -0.41 12.24
CA GLU A 110 -6.28 -0.49 13.12
C GLU A 110 -4.96 -0.51 12.31
N LYS A 111 -4.89 -1.36 11.29
CA LYS A 111 -3.70 -1.44 10.43
C LYS A 111 -3.48 -0.16 9.62
N ALA A 112 -4.56 0.43 9.10
CA ALA A 112 -4.51 1.70 8.39
C ALA A 112 -4.00 2.84 9.28
N LEU A 113 -4.43 2.87 10.55
CA LEU A 113 -3.96 3.85 11.55
C LEU A 113 -2.47 3.70 11.81
N ILE A 114 -1.99 2.47 12.00
CA ILE A 114 -0.56 2.19 12.22
C ILE A 114 0.27 2.70 11.03
N VAL A 115 -0.09 2.33 9.81
CA VAL A 115 0.63 2.74 8.59
C VAL A 115 0.57 4.26 8.39
N SER A 116 -0.60 4.88 8.58
CA SER A 116 -0.77 6.33 8.46
C SER A 116 0.06 7.07 9.50
N GLY A 117 0.09 6.58 10.75
CA GLY A 117 0.93 7.13 11.81
C GLY A 117 2.41 7.11 11.44
N GLN A 118 2.90 6.02 10.86
CA GLN A 118 4.29 5.95 10.38
C GLN A 118 4.56 6.93 9.23
N ILE A 119 3.64 7.04 8.27
CA ILE A 119 3.79 7.95 7.12
C ILE A 119 3.69 9.42 7.54
N SER A 120 3.02 9.73 8.65
CA SER A 120 3.00 11.08 9.21
C SER A 120 4.39 11.61 9.57
N MET A 121 5.35 10.73 9.85
CA MET A 121 6.75 11.11 10.08
C MET A 121 7.48 11.50 8.78
N LEU A 122 7.03 10.99 7.63
CA LEU A 122 7.61 11.28 6.31
C LEU A 122 6.92 12.46 5.64
N ASN A 123 5.60 12.60 5.81
CA ASN A 123 4.81 13.67 5.23
C ASN A 123 3.81 14.23 6.27
N PRO A 124 4.30 14.97 7.27
CA PRO A 124 3.46 15.47 8.35
C PRO A 124 2.38 16.44 7.86
N ALA A 125 2.70 17.25 6.84
CA ALA A 125 1.77 18.25 6.30
C ALA A 125 0.50 17.61 5.71
N CYS A 126 0.62 16.45 5.04
CA CYS A 126 -0.55 15.77 4.46
C CYS A 126 -1.33 14.93 5.48
N VAL A 127 -0.65 14.33 6.46
CA VAL A 127 -1.25 13.29 7.30
C VAL A 127 -1.65 13.77 8.70
N VAL A 128 -0.82 14.60 9.36
CA VAL A 128 -1.05 15.00 10.76
C VAL A 128 -2.37 15.75 10.99
N PRO A 129 -2.81 16.69 10.13
CA PRO A 129 -4.09 17.38 10.34
C PRO A 129 -5.26 16.40 10.44
N HIS A 130 -5.34 15.44 9.51
CA HIS A 130 -6.42 14.46 9.45
C HIS A 130 -6.36 13.46 10.60
N LEU A 131 -5.16 13.00 11.00
CA LEU A 131 -5.02 12.11 12.15
C LEU A 131 -5.48 12.77 13.46
N ARG A 132 -5.27 14.09 13.62
CA ARG A 132 -5.76 14.81 14.81
C ARG A 132 -7.28 14.78 14.87
N GLU A 133 -7.95 15.08 13.76
CA GLU A 133 -9.42 15.00 13.67
C GLU A 133 -9.92 13.60 14.06
N HIS A 134 -9.33 12.55 13.51
CA HIS A 134 -9.71 11.15 13.80
C HIS A 134 -9.49 10.70 15.25
N LEU A 135 -8.52 11.25 15.97
CA LEU A 135 -8.16 10.83 17.34
C LEU A 135 -8.80 11.69 18.44
N THR A 136 -9.38 12.84 18.07
CA THR A 136 -10.03 13.77 19.02
C THR A 136 -11.55 13.62 19.09
N VAL A 137 -12.13 12.80 18.22
CA VAL A 137 -13.55 12.42 18.19
C VAL A 137 -13.72 11.05 18.84
#